data_AF-A0A9X1YFQ4-F1
#
_entry.id   AF-A0A9X1YFQ4-F1
#
_cell.length_a   1.000
_cell.length_b   1.000
_cell.length_c   1.000
_cell.angle_alpha   90.00
_cell.angle_beta   90.00
_cell.angle_gamma   90.00
#
_symmetry.space_group_name_H-M   'P 1'
#
loop_
_entity.id
_entity.type
_entity.pdbx_description
1 polymer ?
#
loop_
_entity_poly.entity_id
_entity_poly.type
_entity_poly.pdbx_seq_one_letter_code
_entity_poly.pdbx_strand_id
1 'polypeptide(L)' 'VSKRVQYRRKPRQRAPLPAAPRIVLLHGLTGPDGEPRAAVAMPGCPIPTLFPTIAAALAALRTLEAAR' A
#
# COMPACT_ATOMS: atom_id res chain seq x y z
N VAL A 1 21.36 -34.60 -12.28
CA VAL A 1 19.99 -34.24 -12.74
C VAL A 1 19.40 -33.22 -11.76
N SER A 2 19.53 -31.93 -12.03
CA SER A 2 19.11 -30.85 -11.11
C SER A 2 17.68 -30.42 -11.42
N LYS A 3 16.75 -30.69 -10.49
CA LYS A 3 15.35 -30.27 -10.60
C LYS A 3 15.23 -28.76 -10.30
N ARG A 4 14.88 -27.95 -11.31
CA ARG A 4 14.50 -26.54 -11.12
C ARG A 4 13.10 -26.47 -10.52
N VAL A 5 13.01 -26.10 -9.24
CA VAL A 5 11.73 -25.80 -8.58
C VAL A 5 11.25 -24.44 -9.11
N GLN A 6 10.28 -24.45 -10.02
CA GLN A 6 9.61 -23.23 -10.47
C GLN A 6 8.60 -22.80 -9.40
N TYR A 7 8.93 -21.77 -8.62
CA TYR A 7 7.96 -21.11 -7.75
C TYR A 7 6.92 -20.40 -8.61
N ARG A 8 5.75 -21.02 -8.80
CA ARG A 8 4.59 -20.41 -9.45
C ARG A 8 4.08 -19.28 -8.54
N ARG A 9 4.51 -18.04 -8.78
CA ARG A 9 3.96 -16.86 -8.08
C ARG A 9 2.46 -16.83 -8.37
N LYS A 10 1.62 -17.07 -7.34
CA LYS A 10 0.18 -16.88 -7.47
C LYS A 10 -0.06 -15.41 -7.86
N PRO A 11 -0.92 -15.13 -8.86
CA PRO A 11 -1.28 -13.75 -9.18
C PRO A 11 -1.82 -13.11 -7.90
N ARG A 12 -1.18 -12.02 -7.45
CA ARG A 12 -1.71 -11.21 -6.35
C ARG A 12 -3.10 -10.78 -6.79
N GLN A 13 -4.15 -11.28 -6.13
CA GLN A 13 -5.51 -10.82 -6.35
C GLN A 13 -5.47 -9.29 -6.22
N ARG A 14 -5.81 -8.59 -7.31
CA ARG A 14 -5.98 -7.13 -7.26
C ARG A 14 -7.18 -6.90 -6.36
N ALA A 15 -6.93 -6.41 -5.15
CA ALA A 15 -8.02 -5.93 -4.30
C ALA A 15 -8.84 -4.89 -5.10
N PRO A 16 -10.17 -4.86 -4.92
CA PRO A 16 -11.01 -3.84 -5.55
C PRO A 16 -10.43 -2.45 -5.29
N LEU A 17 -10.38 -1.60 -6.33
CA LEU A 17 -9.95 -0.21 -6.17
C LEU A 17 -10.89 0.49 -5.18
N PRO A 18 -10.35 1.28 -4.24
CA PRO A 18 -11.18 1.89 -3.22
C PRO A 18 -12.04 3.01 -3.82
N ALA A 19 -13.30 3.10 -3.39
CA ALA A 19 -14.23 4.16 -3.82
C ALA A 19 -13.94 5.53 -3.15
N ALA A 20 -13.12 5.56 -2.11
CA ALA A 20 -12.65 6.74 -1.41
C ALA A 20 -11.17 6.59 -1.03
N PRO A 21 -10.42 7.67 -0.79
CA PRO A 21 -9.07 7.60 -0.26
C PRO A 21 -9.03 6.74 1.02
N ARG A 22 -8.07 5.81 1.12
CA ARG A 22 -7.92 4.92 2.28
C ARG A 22 -6.46 4.70 2.64
N ILE A 23 -6.17 4.60 3.93
CA ILE A 23 -4.85 4.18 4.42
C ILE A 23 -4.74 2.66 4.31
N VAL A 24 -3.59 2.21 3.80
CA VAL A 24 -3.20 0.82 3.67
C VAL A 24 -1.86 0.64 4.36
N LEU A 25 -1.76 -0.36 5.24
CA LEU A 25 -0.51 -0.75 5.87
C LEU A 25 0.15 -1.86 5.06
N LEU A 26 1.38 -1.64 4.62
CA LEU A 26 2.11 -2.57 3.76
C LEU A 26 3.07 -3.41 4.60
N HIS A 27 2.61 -4.59 5.01
CA HIS A 27 3.37 -5.51 5.86
C HIS A 27 4.73 -5.95 5.27
N GLY A 28 4.87 -5.95 3.95
CA GLY A 28 6.13 -6.30 3.27
C GLY A 28 7.12 -5.14 3.10
N LEU A 29 6.76 -3.94 3.57
CA LEU A 29 7.61 -2.76 3.51
C LEU A 29 7.68 -2.17 4.92
N THR A 30 8.78 -2.41 5.62
CA THR A 30 8.99 -1.86 6.96
C THR A 30 9.85 -0.59 6.92
N GLY A 31 9.65 0.28 7.90
CA GLY A 31 10.54 1.38 8.23
C GLY A 31 11.83 0.90 8.91
N PRO A 32 12.77 1.81 9.19
CA PRO A 32 14.01 1.49 9.91
C PRO A 32 13.75 0.88 11.30
N ASP A 33 12.66 1.28 11.96
CA ASP A 33 12.26 0.79 13.28
C ASP A 33 11.45 -0.52 13.23
N GLY A 34 11.30 -1.13 12.06
CA GLY A 34 10.51 -2.35 11.87
C GLY A 34 9.00 -2.13 11.75
N GLU A 35 8.51 -0.90 11.87
CA GLU A 35 7.09 -0.57 11.71
C GLU A 35 6.61 -0.73 10.26
N PRO A 36 5.37 -1.18 10.01
CA PRO A 36 4.83 -1.26 8.66
C PRO A 36 4.68 0.13 8.03
N ARG A 37 5.11 0.27 6.77
CA ARG A 37 4.92 1.52 6.03
C ARG A 37 3.46 1.74 5.70
N ALA A 38 3.01 2.98 5.90
CA ALA A 38 1.70 3.43 5.48
C ALA A 38 1.73 3.89 4.02
N ALA A 39 0.63 3.62 3.32
CA ALA A 39 0.36 4.17 2.01
C ALA A 39 -1.08 4.68 1.95
N VAL A 40 -1.35 5.66 1.09
CA VAL A 40 -2.71 6.10 0.76
C VAL A 40 -3.08 5.53 -0.60
N ALA A 41 -4.16 4.75 -0.65
CA ALA A 41 -4.76 4.27 -1.88
C ALA A 41 -5.86 5.23 -2.34
N MET A 42 -5.70 5.77 -3.54
CA MET A 42 -6.63 6.73 -4.14
C MET A 42 -7.57 6.05 -5.14
N PRO A 43 -8.84 6.50 -5.25
CA PRO A 43 -9.73 6.05 -6.31
C PRO A 43 -9.13 6.34 -7.69
N GLY A 44 -9.17 5.36 -8.60
CA GLY A 44 -8.61 5.48 -9.94
C GLY A 44 -7.08 5.36 -10.02
N CYS A 45 -6.36 5.33 -8.89
CA CYS A 45 -4.91 5.14 -8.88
C CYS A 45 -4.57 3.66 -8.58
N PRO A 46 -3.91 2.94 -9.51
CA PRO A 46 -3.59 1.54 -9.32
C PRO A 46 -2.46 1.29 -8.33
N ILE A 47 -1.67 2.32 -8.01
CA ILE A 47 -0.50 2.23 -7.14
C ILE A 47 -0.73 3.15 -5.92
N PRO A 48 -0.70 2.62 -4.69
CA PRO A 48 -0.78 3.42 -3.48
C PRO A 48 0.44 4.34 -3.31
N THR A 49 0.22 5.57 -2.84
CA THR A 49 1.29 6.51 -2.53
C THR A 49 1.88 6.18 -1.16
N LEU A 50 3.17 5.85 -1.12
CA LEU A 50 3.90 5.52 0.10
C LEU A 50 4.25 6.75 0.92
N PHE A 51 4.15 6.64 2.24
CA PHE A 51 4.56 7.67 3.19
C PHE A 51 5.65 7.13 4.13
N PRO A 52 6.54 8.01 4.64
CA PRO A 52 7.61 7.61 5.54
C PRO A 52 7.07 7.17 6.91
N THR A 53 5.94 7.74 7.35
CA THR A 53 5.30 7.45 8.64
C THR A 53 3.78 7.35 8.50
N ILE A 54 3.12 6.70 9.46
CA ILE A 54 1.65 6.65 9.54
C ILE A 54 1.08 8.07 9.71
N ALA A 55 1.74 8.91 10.51
CA ALA A 55 1.31 10.29 10.73
C ALA A 55 1.28 11.10 9.43
N ALA A 56 2.29 10.94 8.55
CA ALA A 56 2.32 11.61 7.26
C ALA A 56 1.18 11.13 6.33
N ALA A 57 0.87 9.83 6.33
CA ALA A 57 -0.26 9.28 5.58
C ALA A 57 -1.61 9.81 6.09
N LEU A 58 -1.78 9.91 7.42
CA LEU A 58 -2.99 10.48 8.03
C LEU A 58 -3.15 11.96 7.71
N ALA A 59 -2.07 12.74 7.75
CA ALA A 59 -2.11 14.15 7.38
C ALA A 59 -2.53 14.31 5.91
N ALA A 60 -1.94 13.52 5.00
CA ALA A 60 -2.33 13.52 3.59
C ALA A 60 -3.79 13.12 3.38
N LEU A 61 -4.28 12.10 4.09
CA LEU A 61 -5.68 11.69 4.02
C LEU A 61 -6.63 12.81 4.42
N ARG A 62 -6.36 13.49 5.54
CA ARG A 62 -7.16 14.63 6.01
C ARG A 62 -7.18 15.78 5.00
N THR A 63 -6.05 16.09 4.38
CA THR A 63 -5.98 17.13 3.33
C THR A 63 -6.84 16.76 2.13
N LEU A 64 -6.84 15.50 1.72
CA LEU A 64 -7.66 15.01 0.61
C LEU A 64 -9.15 15.00 0.94
N GLU A 65 -9.51 14.67 2.18
CA GLU A 65 -10.88 14.74 2.67
C GLU A 65 -11.39 16.19 2.74
N ALA A 66 -10.53 17.14 3.10
CA ALA A 66 -10.87 18.57 3.15
C ALA A 66 -10.98 19.22 1.76
N ALA A 67 -10.35 18.64 0.73
CA ALA A 67 -10.39 19.13 -0.65
C ALA A 67 -11.63 18.66 -1.44
N ARG A 68 -12.52 17.91 -0.80
CA ARG A 68 -13.73 17.33 -1.38
C ARG A 68 -14.96 18.14 -1.00
#